data_AF-A0A3Q2UQ60-F1
#
_entry.id   AF-A0A3Q2UQ60-F1
#
_cell.length_a   1.000
_cell.length_b   1.000
_cell.length_c   1.000
_cell.angle_alpha   90.00
_cell.angle_beta   90.00
_cell.angle_gamma   90.00
#
_symmetry.space_group_name_H-M   'P 1'
#
loop_
_entity.id
_entity.type
_entity.pdbx_description
1 polymer ?
#
loop_
_entity_poly.entity_id
_entity_poly.type
_entity_poly.pdbx_seq_one_letter_code
_entity_poly.pdbx_strand_id
1 'polypeptide(L)' 'KNFLLFLALFLFLGQYLLLQVNTLPVPDDWNGLIQRTKRSLLWRLNSLKPVGASCRDPSECGTKHCRKNICSF' A
#
# COMPACT_ATOMS: atom_id res chain seq x y z
N LYS A 1 -9.01 -26.82 -34.53
CA LYS A 1 -7.86 -27.21 -33.66
C LYS A 1 -7.28 -26.00 -32.93
N ASN A 2 -6.87 -24.93 -33.63
CA ASN A 2 -6.26 -23.74 -33.01
C ASN A 2 -7.21 -22.94 -32.10
N PHE A 3 -8.49 -22.81 -32.47
CA PHE A 3 -9.48 -22.10 -31.66
C PHE A 3 -9.69 -22.73 -30.26
N LEU A 4 -9.71 -24.06 -30.19
CA LEU A 4 -9.86 -24.80 -28.94
C LEU A 4 -8.64 -24.62 -28.02
N LEU A 5 -7.44 -24.49 -28.61
CA LEU A 5 -6.20 -24.21 -27.89
C LEU A 5 -6.23 -22.82 -27.24
N PHE A 6 -6.71 -21.79 -27.96
CA PHE A 6 -6.84 -20.44 -27.41
C PHE A 6 -7.82 -20.40 -26.23
N LEU A 7 -8.99 -21.05 -26.36
CA LEU A 7 -9.97 -21.15 -25.28
C LEU A 7 -9.39 -21.82 -24.03
N ALA A 8 -8.66 -22.93 -24.20
CA ALA A 8 -8.02 -23.62 -23.09
C ALA A 8 -6.98 -22.73 -22.37
N LEU A 9 -6.18 -21.96 -23.12
CA LEU A 9 -5.19 -21.03 -22.57
C LEU A 9 -5.84 -19.89 -21.79
N PHE A 10 -6.93 -19.30 -22.30
CA PHE A 10 -7.67 -18.24 -21.61
C PHE A 10 -8.25 -18.72 -20.29
N LEU A 11 -8.85 -19.91 -20.26
CA LEU A 11 -9.40 -20.50 -19.04
C LEU A 11 -8.32 -20.79 -18.01
N PHE A 12 -7.17 -21.32 -18.46
CA PHE A 12 -6.01 -21.53 -17.59
C PHE A 12 -5.54 -20.21 -16.97
N LEU A 13 -5.27 -19.20 -17.79
CA LEU A 13 -4.81 -17.88 -17.33
C LEU A 13 -5.79 -17.22 -16.35
N GLY A 14 -7.10 -17.31 -16.60
CA GLY A 14 -8.12 -16.80 -15.68
C GLY A 14 -8.07 -17.47 -14.29
N GLN A 15 -7.87 -18.80 -14.25
CA GLN A 15 -7.74 -19.54 -13.00
C GLN A 15 -6.48 -19.14 -12.21
N TYR A 16 -5.34 -18.96 -12.91
CA TYR A 16 -4.10 -18.49 -12.29
C TYR A 16 -4.24 -17.10 -11.67
N LEU A 17 -4.98 -16.20 -12.33
CA LEU A 17 -5.17 -14.84 -11.83
C LEU A 17 -5.96 -14.81 -10.52
N LEU A 18 -6.97 -15.67 -10.37
CA LEU A 18 -7.74 -15.80 -9.12
C LEU A 18 -6.91 -16.40 -7.98
N LEU A 19 -5.98 -17.31 -8.30
CA LEU A 19 -5.09 -17.94 -7.31
C LEU A 19 -3.94 -17.03 -6.86
N GLN A 20 -3.62 -15.97 -7.60
CA GLN A 20 -2.50 -15.09 -7.28
C GLN A 20 -2.82 -13.99 -6.25
N VAL A 21 -4.03 -13.93 -5.70
CA VAL A 21 -4.39 -12.95 -4.67
C VAL A 21 -3.94 -13.44 -3.28
N ASN A 22 -2.65 -13.70 -3.13
CA ASN A 22 -2.04 -13.86 -1.82
C ASN A 22 -1.75 -12.45 -1.28
N THR A 23 -2.70 -11.89 -0.54
CA THR A 23 -2.43 -10.70 0.27
C THR A 23 -1.43 -11.10 1.36
N LEU A 24 -0.34 -10.35 1.49
CA LEU A 24 0.65 -10.61 2.54
C LEU A 24 -0.07 -10.56 3.90
N PRO A 25 -0.08 -11.64 4.70
CA PRO A 25 -0.76 -11.65 5.98
C PRO A 25 -0.13 -10.59 6.88
N VAL A 26 -0.97 -9.72 7.44
CA VAL A 26 -0.55 -8.85 8.54
C VAL A 26 -0.47 -9.76 9.77
N PRO A 27 0.69 -9.86 10.45
CA PRO A 27 0.77 -10.73 11.62
C PRO A 27 -0.23 -10.30 12.72
N ASP A 28 -0.53 -11.21 13.65
CA ASP A 28 -1.62 -10.98 14.62
C ASP A 28 -1.21 -10.06 15.79
N ASP A 29 0.08 -9.94 16.09
CA ASP A 29 0.62 -9.13 17.21
C ASP A 29 0.84 -7.64 16.86
N TRP A 30 0.12 -7.11 15.86
CA TRP A 30 0.33 -5.73 15.40
C TRP A 30 -0.54 -4.75 16.18
N ASN A 31 0.03 -4.22 17.26
CA ASN A 31 -0.64 -3.23 18.12
C ASN A 31 -0.42 -1.77 17.70
N GLY A 32 0.15 -1.53 16.50
CA GLY A 32 0.52 -0.20 15.99
C GLY A 32 -0.15 0.16 14.67
N LEU A 33 0.02 1.41 14.23
CA LEU A 33 -0.38 1.82 12.87
C LEU A 33 0.35 0.95 11.84
N ILE A 34 -0.39 0.35 10.91
CA ILE A 34 0.19 -0.38 9.78
C ILE A 34 0.97 0.65 8.93
N GLN A 35 2.28 0.72 9.16
CA GLN A 35 3.20 1.52 8.36
C GLN A 35 3.33 0.84 6.99
N ARG A 36 2.39 1.19 6.09
CA ARG A 36 2.13 0.52 4.82
C ARG A 36 3.34 0.57 3.90
N THR A 37 4.18 -0.48 3.96
CA THR A 37 5.23 -0.89 3.01
C THR A 37 6.31 0.16 2.73
N LYS A 38 7.56 -0.28 2.54
CA LYS A 38 8.65 0.59 2.04
C LYS A 38 8.28 1.12 0.63
N ARG A 39 7.56 2.22 0.56
CA ARG A 39 7.32 2.98 -0.68
C ARG A 39 8.66 3.56 -1.17
N SER A 40 8.81 3.70 -2.48
CA SER A 40 9.96 4.44 -3.04
C SER A 40 10.00 5.86 -2.47
N LEU A 41 11.17 6.48 -2.42
CA LEU A 41 11.31 7.86 -1.90
C LEU A 41 10.34 8.83 -2.58
N LEU A 42 10.15 8.69 -3.90
CA LEU A 42 9.20 9.49 -4.66
C LEU A 42 7.75 9.29 -4.17
N TRP A 43 7.33 8.05 -3.94
CA TRP A 43 6.00 7.74 -3.40
C TRP A 43 5.84 8.18 -1.95
N ARG A 44 6.92 8.16 -1.15
CA ARG A 44 6.91 8.72 0.20
C ARG A 44 6.65 10.22 0.17
N LEU A 45 7.36 10.97 -0.68
CA LEU A 45 7.15 12.41 -0.82
C LEU A 45 5.72 12.77 -1.25
N ASN A 46 5.09 11.96 -2.09
CA ASN A 46 3.68 12.13 -2.48
C ASN A 46 2.67 11.74 -1.37
N SER A 47 3.09 10.97 -0.37
CA SER A 47 2.21 10.45 0.69
C SER A 47 2.32 11.23 2.00
N LEU A 48 3.35 12.06 2.15
CA LEU A 48 3.55 12.88 3.34
C LEU A 48 2.60 14.06 3.34
N LYS A 49 2.06 14.35 4.52
CA LYS A 49 1.15 15.46 4.74
C LYS A 49 1.93 16.78 4.79
N PRO A 50 1.41 17.85 4.17
CA PRO A 50 2.01 19.18 4.24
C PRO A 50 1.82 19.81 5.63
N VAL A 51 2.55 20.89 5.90
CA VAL A 51 2.34 21.73 7.09
C VAL A 51 0.89 22.23 7.14
N GLY A 52 0.26 22.21 8.31
CA GLY A 52 -1.15 22.58 8.51
C GLY A 52 -2.15 21.44 8.36
N ALA A 53 -1.76 20.29 7.80
CA ALA A 53 -2.62 19.10 7.73
C ALA A 53 -2.69 18.37 9.07
N SER A 54 -3.80 17.65 9.32
CA SER A 54 -3.93 16.84 10.54
C SER A 54 -3.04 15.59 10.52
N CYS A 55 -2.37 15.32 11.63
CA CYS A 55 -1.48 14.18 11.84
C CYS A 55 -1.79 13.46 13.15
N ARG A 56 -1.53 12.15 13.20
CA ARG A 56 -1.51 11.37 14.45
C ARG A 56 -0.09 11.01 14.86
N ASP A 57 0.77 10.75 13.87
CA ASP A 57 2.18 10.42 14.06
C ASP A 57 3.10 11.41 13.30
N PRO A 58 4.27 11.78 13.85
CA PRO A 58 5.23 12.65 13.16
C PRO A 58 5.68 12.12 11.79
N SER A 59 5.72 10.80 11.59
CA SER A 59 6.07 10.18 10.30
C SER A 59 5.06 10.45 9.18
N GLU A 60 3.86 10.93 9.51
CA GLU A 60 2.87 11.35 8.52
C GLU A 60 3.25 12.69 7.86
N CYS A 61 4.03 13.54 8.55
CA CYS A 61 4.33 14.90 8.11
C CYS A 61 5.63 14.96 7.30
N GLY A 62 5.64 15.78 6.24
CA GLY A 62 6.85 16.04 5.45
C GLY A 62 8.01 16.59 6.28
N THR A 63 7.69 17.37 7.31
CA THR A 63 8.61 17.97 8.28
C THR A 63 9.06 16.99 9.37
N LYS A 64 8.46 15.80 9.46
CA LYS A 64 8.60 14.87 10.57
C LYS A 64 8.23 15.47 11.94
N HIS A 65 7.39 16.49 11.96
CA HIS A 65 6.95 17.16 13.18
C HIS A 65 5.43 17.29 13.23
N CYS A 66 4.82 16.68 14.25
CA CYS A 66 3.39 16.71 14.52
C CYS A 66 3.15 17.36 15.89
N ARG A 67 2.47 18.52 15.90
CA ARG A 67 2.19 19.30 17.12
C ARG A 67 0.70 19.57 17.21
N LYS A 68 0.08 19.20 18.33
CA LYS A 68 -1.37 19.35 18.55
C LYS A 68 -2.20 18.72 17.40
N ASN A 69 -1.79 17.53 16.95
CA ASN A 69 -2.39 16.80 15.82
C ASN A 69 -2.37 17.55 14.48
N ILE A 70 -1.43 18.49 14.29
CA ILE A 70 -1.23 19.24 13.05
C ILE A 70 0.26 19.21 12.66
N CYS A 71 0.56 18.99 11.38
CA CYS A 71 1.92 19.04 10.85
C CYS A 71 2.48 20.46 10.97
N SER A 72 3.66 20.61 11.55
CA SER A 72 4.32 21.90 11.81
C SER A 72 5.79 21.84 11.38
N PHE A 73 6.47 22.98 11.33
CA PHE A 73 7.93 23.02 11.16
C PHE A 73 8.65 22.50 12.39
#